data_AF-A0A2V9TTL9-F1
#
_entry.id   AF-A0A2V9TTL9-F1
#
_cell.length_a   1.000
_cell.length_b   1.000
_cell.length_c   1.000
_cell.angle_alpha   90.00
_cell.angle_beta   90.00
_cell.angle_gamma   90.00
#
_symmetry.space_group_name_H-M   'P 1'
#
loop_
_entity.id
_entity.type
_entity.pdbx_description
1 polymer ?
#
loop_
_entity_poly.entity_id
_entity_poly.type
_entity_poly.pdbx_seq_one_letter_code
_entity_poly.pdbx_strand_id
1 'polypeptide(L)'
;MVSGPVLGAILKLTLAVAFIGIASSTIFLIMTLVAAVRYRRQAKRAQAEARSVPVSSLPPVAILKPIHNMEAELEQNLESFFLQDYPDYEIIFGARDSENPALQVAERVLARHPEIKSQVILSGPPTW
;
A
#
# COMPACT_ATOMS: atom_id res chain seq x y z
N MET A 1 -6.28 9.02 -57.86
CA MET A 1 -6.54 7.58 -58.05
C MET A 1 -5.26 6.85 -57.68
N VAL A 2 -5.18 6.24 -56.50
CA VAL A 2 -3.95 5.56 -56.03
C VAL A 2 -3.73 4.32 -56.91
N SER A 3 -2.57 4.19 -57.54
CA SER A 3 -2.25 3.05 -58.40
C SER A 3 -2.29 1.74 -57.59
N GLY A 4 -2.85 0.67 -58.17
CA GLY A 4 -2.95 -0.66 -57.55
C GLY A 4 -1.71 -1.16 -56.75
N PRO A 5 -0.46 -0.99 -57.25
CA PRO A 5 0.73 -1.40 -56.49
C PRO A 5 0.98 -0.56 -55.23
N VAL A 6 0.62 0.73 -55.22
CA VAL A 6 0.79 1.62 -54.05
C VAL A 6 -0.18 1.22 -52.94
N LEU A 7 -1.44 0.91 -53.29
CA LEU A 7 -2.44 0.44 -52.32
C LEU A 7 -2.02 -0.89 -51.68
N GLY A 8 -1.48 -1.83 -52.48
CA GLY A 8 -0.96 -3.10 -51.97
C GLY A 8 0.23 -2.95 -51.04
N ALA A 9 1.13 -1.98 -51.29
CA ALA A 9 2.24 -1.67 -50.41
C ALA A 9 1.77 -1.08 -49.06
N ILE A 10 0.81 -0.15 -49.09
CA ILE A 10 0.22 0.45 -47.89
C ILE A 10 -0.45 -0.61 -47.02
N LEU A 11 -1.24 -1.50 -47.61
CA LEU A 11 -1.92 -2.57 -46.86
C LEU A 11 -0.92 -3.50 -46.16
N LYS A 12 0.15 -3.92 -46.86
CA LYS A 12 1.21 -4.75 -46.28
C LYS A 12 1.91 -4.07 -45.11
N LEU A 13 2.20 -2.76 -45.23
CA LEU A 13 2.82 -1.99 -44.15
C LEU A 13 1.92 -1.92 -42.91
N THR A 14 0.63 -1.61 -43.10
CA THR A 14 -0.35 -1.56 -41.99
C THR A 14 -0.48 -2.92 -41.30
N LEU A 15 -0.54 -4.02 -42.06
CA LEU A 15 -0.59 -5.36 -41.50
C LEU A 15 0.68 -5.73 -40.72
N ALA A 16 1.86 -5.34 -41.22
CA ALA A 16 3.11 -5.57 -40.52
C ALA A 16 3.18 -4.81 -39.19
N VAL A 17 2.75 -3.54 -39.17
CA VAL A 17 2.67 -2.73 -37.95
C VAL A 17 1.68 -3.33 -36.95
N ALA A 18 0.49 -3.74 -37.42
CA ALA A 18 -0.50 -4.39 -36.57
C ALA A 18 0.03 -5.70 -35.95
N PHE A 19 0.73 -6.52 -36.75
CA PHE A 19 1.34 -7.76 -36.27
C PHE A 19 2.40 -7.50 -35.20
N ILE A 20 3.28 -6.52 -35.40
CA ILE A 20 4.29 -6.12 -34.40
C ILE A 20 3.61 -5.65 -33.12
N GLY A 21 2.56 -4.83 -33.22
CA GLY A 21 1.78 -4.34 -32.07
C GLY A 21 1.11 -5.46 -31.28
N ILE A 22 0.53 -6.46 -31.95
CA ILE A 22 -0.06 -7.63 -31.31
C ILE A 22 1.03 -8.47 -30.64
N ALA A 23 2.16 -8.70 -31.32
CA ALA A 23 3.27 -9.48 -30.78
C ALA A 23 3.85 -8.82 -29.52
N SER A 24 4.14 -7.51 -29.56
CA SER A 24 4.69 -6.77 -28.43
C SER A 24 3.70 -6.72 -27.26
N SER A 25 2.42 -6.48 -27.52
CA SER A 25 1.37 -6.48 -26.50
C SER A 25 1.19 -7.85 -25.86
N THR A 26 1.24 -8.92 -26.66
CA THR A 26 1.13 -10.30 -26.16
C THR A 26 2.34 -10.65 -25.29
N ILE A 27 3.55 -10.30 -25.72
CA ILE A 27 4.77 -10.51 -24.92
C ILE A 27 4.68 -9.73 -23.59
N PHE A 28 4.26 -8.47 -23.64
CA PHE A 28 4.06 -7.66 -22.44
C PHE A 28 3.02 -8.29 -21.49
N LEU A 29 1.88 -8.74 -22.02
CA LEU A 29 0.84 -9.40 -21.24
C LEU A 29 1.35 -10.70 -20.60
N ILE A 30 2.13 -11.50 -21.32
CA ILE A 30 2.73 -12.71 -20.77
C ILE A 30 3.70 -12.36 -19.63
N MET A 31 4.56 -11.34 -19.81
CA MET A 31 5.48 -10.90 -18.77
C MET A 31 4.75 -10.40 -17.52
N THR A 32 3.72 -9.57 -17.68
CA THR A 32 2.93 -9.07 -16.54
C THR A 32 2.19 -10.19 -15.83
N LEU A 33 1.65 -11.17 -16.57
CA LEU A 33 1.01 -12.35 -15.99
C LEU A 33 2.01 -13.20 -15.20
N VAL A 34 3.20 -13.46 -15.77
CA VAL A 34 4.26 -14.22 -15.09
C VAL A 34 4.71 -13.48 -13.82
N ALA A 35 4.93 -12.17 -13.89
CA ALA A 35 5.29 -11.35 -12.74
C ALA A 35 4.22 -11.39 -11.64
N ALA A 36 2.94 -11.23 -12.01
CA ALA A 36 1.82 -11.30 -11.09
C ALA A 36 1.70 -12.68 -10.42
N VAL A 37 1.84 -13.77 -11.18
CA VAL A 37 1.81 -15.14 -10.64
C VAL A 37 2.99 -15.39 -9.70
N ARG A 38 4.20 -14.94 -10.07
CA ARG A 38 5.39 -15.09 -9.24
C ARG A 38 5.27 -14.29 -7.94
N TYR A 39 4.83 -13.04 -8.00
CA TYR A 39 4.58 -12.20 -6.84
C TYR A 39 3.55 -12.85 -5.90
N ARG A 40 2.42 -13.30 -6.43
CA ARG A 40 1.39 -13.98 -5.63
C ARG A 40 1.90 -15.25 -4.95
N ARG A 41 2.71 -16.06 -5.65
CA ARG A 41 3.34 -17.25 -5.06
C ARG A 41 4.33 -16.89 -3.97
N GLN A 42 5.15 -15.87 -4.17
CA GLN A 42 6.10 -15.39 -3.18
C GLN A 42 5.40 -14.82 -1.94
N ALA A 43 4.37 -13.98 -2.12
CA ALA A 43 3.58 -13.43 -1.03
C ALA A 43 2.90 -14.52 -0.20
N LYS A 44 2.32 -15.55 -0.86
CA LYS A 44 1.74 -16.71 -0.14
C LYS A 44 2.77 -17.48 0.67
N ARG A 45 3.99 -17.67 0.15
CA ARG A 45 5.07 -18.34 0.88
C ARG A 45 5.53 -17.52 2.08
N ALA A 46 5.80 -16.24 1.89
CA ALA A 46 6.19 -15.33 2.97
C ALA A 46 5.11 -15.27 4.07
N GLN A 47 3.83 -15.25 3.70
CA GLN A 47 2.74 -15.29 4.67
C GLN A 47 2.66 -16.63 5.42
N ALA A 48 2.88 -17.75 4.74
CA ALA A 48 2.91 -19.07 5.39
C ALA A 48 4.11 -19.19 6.35
N GLU A 49 5.27 -18.68 5.96
CA GLU A 49 6.47 -18.59 6.81
C GLU A 49 6.20 -17.73 8.05
N ALA A 50 5.64 -16.52 7.87
CA ALA A 50 5.29 -15.64 8.98
C ALA A 50 4.30 -16.30 9.96
N ARG A 51 3.30 -17.03 9.46
CA ARG A 51 2.33 -17.76 10.30
C ARG A 51 2.91 -18.99 10.99
N SER A 52 4.05 -19.51 10.51
CA SER A 52 4.72 -20.64 11.16
C SER A 52 5.54 -20.22 12.38
N VAL A 53 5.81 -18.92 12.53
CA VAL A 53 6.51 -18.37 13.70
C VAL A 53 5.59 -18.44 14.92
N PRO A 54 6.02 -19.09 16.03
CA PRO A 54 5.22 -19.14 17.25
C PRO A 54 4.99 -17.74 17.81
N VAL A 55 3.76 -17.44 18.22
CA VAL A 55 3.37 -16.16 18.85
C VAL A 55 4.26 -15.82 20.04
N SER A 56 4.68 -16.82 20.83
CA SER A 56 5.57 -16.66 21.98
C SER A 56 6.99 -16.19 21.64
N SER A 57 7.39 -16.24 20.36
CA SER A 57 8.69 -15.77 19.90
C SER A 57 8.66 -14.36 19.33
N LEU A 58 7.48 -13.75 19.22
CA LEU A 58 7.31 -12.39 18.71
C LEU A 58 7.60 -11.36 19.82
N PRO A 59 8.52 -10.41 19.61
CA PRO A 59 8.81 -9.38 20.60
C PRO A 59 7.67 -8.34 20.67
N PRO A 60 7.48 -7.65 21.81
CA PRO A 60 6.62 -6.47 21.85
C PRO A 60 7.09 -5.39 20.87
N VAL A 61 6.16 -4.71 20.20
CA VAL A 61 6.46 -3.67 19.20
C VAL A 61 5.77 -2.35 19.54
N ALA A 62 6.47 -1.24 19.38
CA ALA A 62 5.88 0.09 19.45
C ALA A 62 5.71 0.68 18.03
N ILE A 63 4.48 1.07 17.68
CA ILE A 63 4.15 1.73 16.43
C ILE A 63 4.16 3.23 16.67
N LEU A 64 5.15 3.94 16.11
CA LEU A 64 5.15 5.39 16.08
C LEU A 64 4.40 5.88 14.82
N LYS A 65 3.24 6.51 15.01
CA LYS A 65 2.43 7.07 13.92
C LYS A 65 2.34 8.60 14.05
N PRO A 66 3.11 9.36 13.26
CA PRO A 66 2.91 10.81 13.17
C PRO A 66 1.52 11.13 12.61
N ILE A 67 0.87 12.13 13.18
CA ILE A 67 -0.41 12.68 12.75
C ILE A 67 -0.26 14.17 12.44
N HIS A 68 -0.81 14.60 11.32
CA HIS A 68 -0.67 15.98 10.85
C HIS A 68 -1.92 16.39 10.08
N ASN A 69 -2.70 17.32 10.63
CA ASN A 69 -3.91 17.86 10.01
C ASN A 69 -4.97 16.82 9.68
N MET A 70 -6.10 17.31 9.17
CA MET A 70 -7.18 16.47 8.67
C MET A 70 -6.82 15.93 7.29
N GLU A 71 -6.85 14.62 7.15
CA GLU A 71 -6.70 13.90 5.87
C GLU A 71 -8.04 13.24 5.51
N ALA A 72 -8.21 12.93 4.23
CA ALA A 72 -9.31 12.08 3.80
C ALA A 72 -9.20 10.72 4.49
N GLU A 73 -10.32 10.23 5.04
CA GLU A 73 -10.40 8.95 5.73
C GLU A 73 -9.44 8.81 6.94
N LEU A 74 -9.06 9.94 7.57
CA LEU A 74 -8.14 9.95 8.70
C LEU A 74 -8.58 8.95 9.79
N GLU A 75 -9.85 8.94 10.14
CA GLU A 75 -10.37 8.06 11.18
C GLU A 75 -10.18 6.57 10.84
N GLN A 76 -10.53 6.16 9.62
CA GLN A 76 -10.34 4.79 9.14
C GLN A 76 -8.85 4.42 9.07
N ASN A 77 -8.01 5.36 8.64
CA ASN A 77 -6.57 5.17 8.58
C ASN A 77 -5.96 4.96 9.97
N LEU A 78 -6.38 5.76 10.97
CA LEU A 78 -5.92 5.59 12.35
C LEU A 78 -6.46 4.29 12.97
N GLU A 79 -7.73 3.95 12.71
CA GLU A 79 -8.36 2.71 13.17
C GLU A 79 -7.67 1.46 12.63
N SER A 80 -7.13 1.51 11.40
CA SER A 80 -6.41 0.37 10.82
C SER A 80 -5.20 -0.12 11.64
N PHE A 81 -4.57 0.76 12.45
CA PHE A 81 -3.47 0.37 13.34
C PHE A 81 -3.94 -0.44 14.56
N PHE A 82 -5.21 -0.35 14.93
CA PHE A 82 -5.81 -1.14 16.01
C PHE A 82 -6.28 -2.53 15.55
N LEU A 83 -6.35 -2.76 14.24
CA LEU A 83 -6.81 -4.02 13.64
C LEU A 83 -5.65 -4.96 13.23
N GLN A 84 -4.45 -4.75 13.78
CA GLN A 84 -3.29 -5.59 13.45
C GLN A 84 -3.45 -6.98 14.05
N ASP A 85 -2.96 -8.00 13.35
CA ASP A 85 -2.91 -9.39 13.84
C ASP A 85 -1.63 -9.70 14.64
N TYR A 86 -0.95 -8.66 15.14
CA TYR A 86 0.26 -8.78 15.97
C TYR A 86 -0.10 -8.88 17.46
N PRO A 87 0.52 -9.78 18.24
CA PRO A 87 0.01 -10.16 19.56
C PRO A 87 0.21 -9.13 20.68
N ASP A 88 1.35 -8.43 20.70
CA ASP A 88 1.69 -7.47 21.76
C ASP A 88 2.33 -6.24 21.13
N TYR A 89 1.56 -5.15 21.09
CA TYR A 89 2.03 -3.90 20.55
C TYR A 89 1.36 -2.70 21.23
N GLU A 90 2.03 -1.56 21.11
CA GLU A 90 1.50 -0.27 21.51
C GLU A 90 1.53 0.72 20.34
N ILE A 91 0.66 1.73 20.39
CA ILE A 91 0.57 2.77 19.36
C ILE A 91 0.85 4.13 20.00
N ILE A 92 1.83 4.84 19.46
CA ILE A 92 2.20 6.18 19.88
C ILE A 92 1.89 7.14 18.73
N PHE A 93 0.85 7.94 18.88
CA PHE A 93 0.53 8.98 17.92
C PHE A 93 1.34 10.25 18.21
N GLY A 94 2.17 10.66 17.26
CA GLY A 94 2.99 11.85 17.39
C GLY A 94 2.33 13.05 16.73
N ALA A 95 2.02 14.11 17.48
CA ALA A 95 1.56 15.39 16.93
C ALA A 95 2.56 16.51 17.22
N ARG A 96 2.56 17.56 16.39
CA ARG A 96 3.43 18.72 16.60
C ARG A 96 2.97 19.58 17.77
N ASP A 97 1.70 19.95 17.78
CA ASP A 97 1.09 20.85 18.76
C ASP A 97 -0.31 20.36 19.13
N SER A 98 -0.85 20.91 20.22
CA SER A 98 -2.19 20.60 20.75
C SER A 98 -3.32 21.09 19.85
N GLU A 99 -3.04 22.04 18.95
CA GLU A 99 -4.02 22.66 18.07
C GLU A 99 -4.26 21.83 16.80
N ASN A 100 -3.53 20.72 16.63
CA ASN A 100 -3.69 19.85 15.50
C ASN A 100 -5.10 19.22 15.47
N PRO A 101 -5.94 19.52 14.45
CA PRO A 101 -7.31 19.03 14.39
C PRO A 101 -7.40 17.50 14.29
N ALA A 102 -6.33 16.82 13.87
CA ALA A 102 -6.24 15.36 13.84
C ALA A 102 -6.30 14.72 15.23
N LEU A 103 -5.95 15.48 16.29
CA LEU A 103 -5.91 14.97 17.66
C LEU A 103 -7.27 14.49 18.14
N GLN A 104 -8.33 15.26 17.86
CA GLN A 104 -9.69 14.87 18.23
C GLN A 104 -10.12 13.57 17.53
N VAL A 105 -9.63 13.32 16.32
CA VAL A 105 -9.88 12.06 15.62
C VAL A 105 -9.10 10.93 16.27
N ALA A 106 -7.81 11.14 16.54
CA ALA A 106 -6.98 10.16 17.23
C ALA A 106 -7.60 9.77 18.58
N GLU A 107 -7.89 10.74 19.46
CA GLU A 107 -8.47 10.51 20.78
C GLU A 107 -9.78 9.70 20.73
N ARG A 108 -10.66 9.99 19.75
CA ARG A 108 -11.88 9.20 19.54
C ARG A 108 -11.58 7.75 19.16
N VAL A 109 -10.57 7.50 18.32
CA VAL A 109 -10.15 6.14 17.95
C VAL A 109 -9.52 5.41 19.14
N LEU A 110 -8.65 6.07 19.92
CA LEU A 110 -8.07 5.50 21.14
C LEU A 110 -9.16 5.05 22.11
N ALA A 111 -10.17 5.91 22.34
CA ALA A 111 -11.28 5.60 23.23
C ALA A 111 -12.14 4.40 22.77
N ARG A 112 -12.14 4.09 21.47
CA ARG A 112 -12.85 2.92 20.91
C ARG A 112 -12.09 1.61 21.08
N HIS A 113 -10.78 1.65 21.33
CA HIS A 113 -9.91 0.48 21.43
C HIS A 113 -9.09 0.45 22.73
N PRO A 114 -9.74 0.43 23.91
CA PRO A 114 -9.07 0.44 25.20
C PRO A 114 -8.19 -0.81 25.46
N GLU A 115 -8.37 -1.87 24.69
CA GLU A 115 -7.60 -3.12 24.76
C GLU A 115 -6.17 -2.99 24.22
N ILE A 116 -5.89 -2.01 23.35
CA ILE A 116 -4.56 -1.76 22.79
C ILE A 116 -3.92 -0.56 23.50
N LYS A 117 -2.72 -0.74 24.04
CA LYS A 117 -1.94 0.33 24.66
C LYS A 117 -1.71 1.44 23.63
N SER A 118 -2.26 2.61 23.90
CA SER A 118 -2.15 3.72 22.97
C SER A 118 -2.08 5.06 23.69
N GLN A 119 -1.31 5.98 23.11
CA GLN A 119 -1.16 7.34 23.64
C GLN A 119 -0.84 8.34 22.54
N VAL A 120 -1.07 9.61 22.84
CA VAL A 120 -0.68 10.74 21.99
C VAL A 120 0.48 11.47 22.66
N ILE A 121 1.56 11.74 21.91
CA ILE A 121 2.71 12.52 22.36
C ILE A 121 2.84 13.77 21.49
N LEU A 122 2.99 14.92 22.15
CA LEU A 122 3.30 16.20 21.50
C LEU A 122 4.81 16.38 21.39
N SER A 123 5.30 16.60 20.17
CA SER A 123 6.73 16.86 19.91
C SER A 123 7.14 18.30 20.20
N GLY A 124 6.20 19.25 20.16
CA GLY A 124 6.47 20.68 20.28
C GLY A 124 7.11 21.29 19.02
N PRO A 125 7.32 22.62 19.00
CA PRO A 125 8.01 23.29 17.91
C PRO A 125 9.50 22.92 17.88
N PRO A 126 10.14 22.92 16.70
CA PRO A 126 11.59 22.71 16.60
C PRO A 126 12.34 23.81 17.36
N THR A 127 13.39 23.41 18.08
CA THR A 127 14.20 24.31 18.93
C THR A 127 15.49 24.80 18.26
N TRP A 128 15.58 24.69 16.93
CA TRP A 128 16.78 25.04 16.14
C TRP A 128 16.56 26.25 15.25
#